data_AF-A0A2D8JMY9-F1
#
_entry.id   AF-A0A2D8JMY9-F1
#
_cell.length_a   1.000
_cell.length_b   1.000
_cell.length_c   1.000
_cell.angle_alpha   90.00
_cell.angle_beta   90.00
_cell.angle_gamma   90.00
#
_symmetry.space_group_name_H-M   'P 1'
#
loop_
_entity.id
_entity.type
_entity.pdbx_description
1 polymer ?
#
loop_
_entity_poly.entity_id
_entity_poly.type
_entity_poly.pdbx_seq_one_letter_code
_entity_poly.pdbx_strand_id
1 'polypeptide(L)'
;MILIFKKNIMKKTTLISLFLLVTLINLHSQVAFQTSSINNFNSSKEIIKNSKLEYAIDTQNNLKISSLAGPRIGFTIITPGEISDEIESNFITQYGWQWETRFADGEQVVGLIEWILLAGGMEKGLFLPSISSLMGIRSIHNYEFAVGPNLSVAGVGFVVAVGFNKKIGNLNMPFHFAFVPGKDSDMLGGLTGSRFSVMLGFNFAK
;
A
#
# COMPACT_ATOMS: atom_id res chain seq x y z
N MET A 1 -69.84 58.78 39.30
CA MET A 1 -68.39 58.66 39.59
C MET A 1 -67.84 57.22 39.46
N ILE A 2 -68.60 56.17 39.82
CA ILE A 2 -68.15 54.76 39.80
C ILE A 2 -67.92 54.17 38.38
N LEU A 3 -68.73 54.54 37.39
CA LEU A 3 -68.62 54.04 36.01
C LEU A 3 -67.32 54.51 35.30
N ILE A 4 -66.83 55.70 35.62
CA ILE A 4 -65.58 56.27 35.05
C ILE A 4 -64.35 55.56 35.62
N PHE A 5 -64.35 55.28 36.93
CA PHE A 5 -63.29 54.50 37.59
C PHE A 5 -63.20 53.07 37.03
N LYS A 6 -64.34 52.40 36.84
CA LYS A 6 -64.39 51.02 36.31
C LYS A 6 -63.86 50.95 34.86
N LYS A 7 -64.16 51.96 34.02
CA LYS A 7 -63.68 52.05 32.63
C LYS A 7 -62.17 52.31 32.54
N ASN A 8 -61.60 53.13 33.43
CA ASN A 8 -60.15 53.36 33.51
C ASN A 8 -59.39 52.12 34.01
N ILE A 9 -59.94 51.40 34.98
CA ILE A 9 -59.36 50.13 35.47
C ILE A 9 -59.37 49.08 34.36
N MET A 10 -60.47 48.95 33.62
CA MET A 10 -60.61 47.99 32.52
C MET A 10 -59.71 48.30 31.31
N LYS A 11 -59.44 49.59 31.03
CA LYS A 11 -58.43 50.01 30.03
C LYS A 11 -57.00 49.72 30.49
N LYS A 12 -56.71 49.85 31.79
CA LYS A 12 -55.38 49.58 32.35
C LYS A 12 -55.07 48.09 32.36
N THR A 13 -56.04 47.23 32.69
CA THR A 13 -55.87 45.77 32.66
C THR A 13 -55.68 45.23 31.23
N THR A 14 -56.39 45.78 30.25
CA THR A 14 -56.20 45.42 28.83
C THR A 14 -54.85 45.88 28.26
N LEU A 15 -54.34 47.04 28.68
CA LEU A 15 -52.98 47.48 28.32
C LEU A 15 -51.91 46.55 28.93
N ILE A 16 -52.09 46.16 30.20
CA ILE A 16 -51.15 45.25 30.90
C ILE A 16 -51.16 43.87 30.25
N SER A 17 -52.33 43.34 29.89
CA SER A 17 -52.42 42.04 29.21
C SER A 17 -51.79 42.08 27.82
N LEU A 18 -51.96 43.17 27.08
CA LEU A 18 -51.34 43.35 25.76
C LEU A 18 -49.82 43.49 25.87
N PHE A 19 -49.32 44.22 26.87
CA PHE A 19 -47.89 44.35 27.13
C PHE A 19 -47.26 43.00 27.49
N LEU A 20 -47.90 42.23 28.39
CA LEU A 20 -47.47 40.88 28.74
C LEU A 20 -47.45 39.96 27.52
N LEU A 21 -48.47 40.02 26.66
CA LEU A 21 -48.53 39.21 25.44
C LEU A 21 -47.42 39.56 24.45
N VAL A 22 -47.15 40.85 24.22
CA VAL A 22 -46.05 41.31 23.35
C VAL A 22 -44.70 40.88 23.91
N THR A 23 -44.49 40.98 25.22
CA THR A 23 -43.24 40.49 25.84
C THR A 23 -43.07 38.99 25.70
N LEU A 24 -44.16 38.21 25.78
CA LEU A 24 -44.11 36.76 25.64
C LEU A 24 -43.78 36.33 24.21
N ILE A 25 -44.33 37.02 23.21
CA ILE A 25 -44.03 36.79 21.79
C ILE A 25 -42.56 37.10 21.48
N ASN A 26 -42.04 38.22 22.01
CA ASN A 26 -40.63 38.61 21.85
C ASN A 26 -39.67 37.62 22.54
N LEU A 27 -40.07 37.05 23.67
CA LEU A 27 -39.27 36.04 24.37
C LEU A 27 -39.26 34.72 23.57
N HIS A 28 -40.41 34.30 23.03
CA HIS A 28 -40.50 33.10 22.20
C HIS A 28 -39.66 33.22 20.91
N SER A 29 -39.67 34.38 20.25
CA SER A 29 -38.90 34.59 19.04
C SER A 29 -37.38 34.60 19.29
N GLN A 30 -36.93 35.19 20.42
CA GLN A 30 -35.52 35.16 20.82
C GLN A 30 -35.04 33.74 21.13
N VAL A 31 -35.83 32.96 21.87
CA VAL A 31 -35.50 31.56 22.18
C VAL A 31 -35.44 30.71 20.91
N ALA A 32 -36.40 30.87 20.00
CA ALA A 32 -36.41 30.14 18.73
C ALA A 32 -35.20 30.51 17.84
N PHE A 33 -34.80 31.78 17.81
CA PHE A 33 -33.62 32.21 17.08
C PHE A 33 -32.33 31.62 17.67
N GLN A 34 -32.22 31.58 19.00
CA GLN A 34 -31.06 31.02 19.68
C GLN A 34 -30.95 29.50 19.48
N THR A 35 -32.05 28.76 19.58
CA THR A 35 -32.06 27.31 19.33
C THR A 35 -31.71 26.97 17.88
N SER A 36 -32.22 27.74 16.91
CA SER A 36 -31.87 27.54 15.49
C SER A 36 -30.37 27.78 15.23
N SER A 37 -29.79 28.80 15.85
CA SER A 37 -28.36 29.12 15.74
C SER A 37 -27.48 28.02 16.35
N ILE A 38 -27.87 27.47 17.50
CA ILE A 38 -27.17 26.36 18.17
C ILE A 38 -27.24 25.08 17.33
N ASN A 39 -28.41 24.78 16.74
CA ASN A 39 -28.57 23.60 15.89
C ASN A 39 -27.71 23.68 14.62
N ASN A 40 -27.65 24.85 13.97
CA ASN A 40 -26.78 25.07 12.82
C ASN A 40 -25.28 24.96 13.17
N PHE A 41 -24.89 25.43 14.35
CA PHE A 41 -23.51 25.33 14.82
C PHE A 41 -23.11 23.87 15.14
N ASN A 42 -24.00 23.08 15.73
CA ASN A 42 -23.74 21.66 15.99
C ASN A 42 -23.67 20.85 14.68
N SER A 43 -24.56 21.12 13.73
CA SER A 43 -24.54 20.49 12.40
C SER A 43 -23.24 20.77 11.63
N SER A 44 -22.80 22.04 11.60
CA SER A 44 -21.53 22.39 10.93
C SER A 44 -20.30 21.73 11.59
N LYS A 45 -20.29 21.58 12.92
CA LYS A 45 -19.23 20.82 13.62
C LYS A 45 -19.22 19.34 13.25
N GLU A 46 -20.38 18.71 13.15
CA GLU A 46 -20.47 17.31 12.69
C GLU A 46 -20.01 17.16 11.24
N ILE A 47 -20.40 18.07 10.35
CA ILE A 47 -19.98 18.06 8.95
C ILE A 47 -18.45 18.20 8.84
N ILE A 48 -17.83 19.12 9.59
CA ILE A 48 -16.36 19.30 9.60
C ILE A 48 -15.65 18.08 10.20
N LYS A 49 -16.24 17.43 11.21
CA LYS A 49 -15.69 16.21 11.81
C LYS A 49 -15.75 15.06 10.80
N ASN A 50 -16.88 14.89 10.12
CA ASN A 50 -17.09 13.83 9.14
C ASN A 50 -16.21 14.03 7.90
N SER A 51 -16.05 15.26 7.41
CA SER A 51 -15.16 15.54 6.27
C SER A 51 -13.68 15.32 6.60
N LYS A 52 -13.24 15.65 7.82
CA LYS A 52 -11.90 15.31 8.30
C LYS A 52 -11.70 13.80 8.41
N LEU A 53 -12.72 13.07 8.86
CA LEU A 53 -12.70 11.61 8.91
C LEU A 53 -12.63 11.01 7.50
N GLU A 54 -13.44 11.48 6.57
CA GLU A 54 -13.48 11.03 5.19
C GLU A 54 -12.14 11.30 4.47
N TYR A 55 -11.55 12.48 4.66
CA TYR A 55 -10.21 12.79 4.16
C TYR A 55 -9.13 11.90 4.79
N ALA A 56 -9.19 11.64 6.10
CA ALA A 56 -8.25 10.73 6.76
C ALA A 56 -8.38 9.28 6.25
N ILE A 57 -9.61 8.84 5.96
CA ILE A 57 -9.91 7.51 5.40
C ILE A 57 -9.42 7.42 3.94
N ASP A 58 -9.67 8.45 3.12
CA ASP A 58 -9.21 8.49 1.73
C ASP A 58 -7.68 8.53 1.61
N THR A 59 -7.02 9.27 2.52
CA THR A 59 -5.55 9.28 2.60
C THR A 59 -4.98 7.92 3.04
N GLN A 60 -5.66 7.21 3.96
CA GLN A 60 -5.29 5.85 4.36
C GLN A 60 -5.52 4.82 3.25
N ASN A 61 -6.60 4.96 2.47
CA ASN A 61 -6.94 4.06 1.37
C ASN A 61 -6.03 4.25 0.15
N ASN A 62 -5.65 5.49 -0.17
CA ASN A 62 -4.70 5.79 -1.25
C ASN A 62 -3.22 5.47 -0.88
N LEU A 63 -2.90 5.31 0.41
CA LEU A 63 -1.58 4.88 0.90
C LEU A 63 -1.51 3.39 1.25
N LYS A 64 -2.44 2.57 0.74
CA LYS A 64 -2.40 1.12 0.96
C LYS A 64 -1.26 0.51 0.14
N ILE A 65 -0.05 0.59 0.69
CA ILE A 65 1.13 -0.15 0.24
C ILE A 65 0.74 -1.63 0.22
N SER A 66 0.44 -2.13 -0.97
CA SER A 66 0.17 -3.55 -1.16
C SER A 66 1.50 -4.27 -1.07
N SER A 67 1.64 -5.07 -0.02
CA SER A 67 2.75 -6.00 0.13
C SER A 67 2.29 -7.40 -0.23
N LEU A 68 3.07 -8.06 -1.09
CA LEU A 68 2.88 -9.46 -1.43
C LEU A 68 4.10 -10.23 -0.97
N ALA A 69 3.89 -11.43 -0.46
CA ALA A 69 4.97 -12.31 -0.07
C ALA A 69 4.60 -13.75 -0.39
N GLY A 70 5.57 -14.55 -0.81
CA GLY A 70 5.32 -15.96 -1.07
C GLY A 70 6.54 -16.75 -1.49
N PRO A 71 6.41 -18.09 -1.49
CA PRO A 71 7.49 -18.98 -1.83
C PRO A 71 7.87 -18.87 -3.31
N ARG A 72 9.13 -19.18 -3.59
CA ARG A 72 9.73 -19.32 -4.92
C ARG A 72 10.45 -20.64 -5.02
N ILE A 73 10.34 -21.27 -6.17
CA ILE A 73 11.10 -22.46 -6.55
C ILE A 73 11.57 -22.28 -7.98
N GLY A 74 12.73 -22.83 -8.30
CA GLY A 74 13.31 -22.64 -9.61
C GLY A 74 14.61 -23.37 -9.79
N PHE A 75 15.34 -22.95 -10.81
CA PHE A 75 16.67 -23.40 -11.07
C PHE A 75 17.51 -22.29 -11.70
N THR A 76 18.82 -22.43 -11.60
CA THR A 76 19.79 -21.58 -12.29
C THR A 76 20.73 -22.44 -13.11
N ILE A 77 20.95 -22.02 -14.34
CA ILE A 77 22.00 -22.52 -15.21
C ILE A 77 23.19 -21.57 -15.13
N ILE A 78 24.37 -22.12 -14.95
CA ILE A 78 25.62 -21.39 -14.74
C ILE A 78 26.52 -21.68 -15.95
N THR A 79 27.04 -20.64 -16.61
CA THR A 79 28.03 -20.84 -17.68
C THR A 79 29.38 -21.24 -17.08
N PRO A 80 30.29 -21.86 -17.85
CA PRO A 80 31.62 -22.22 -17.35
C PRO A 80 32.32 -21.08 -16.60
N GLY A 81 32.96 -21.42 -15.48
CA GLY A 81 33.61 -20.49 -14.56
C GLY A 81 33.87 -21.15 -13.20
N GLU A 82 34.65 -20.48 -12.36
CA GLU A 82 35.12 -20.93 -11.04
C GLU A 82 33.99 -21.48 -10.16
N ILE A 83 32.83 -20.82 -10.17
CA ILE A 83 31.66 -21.27 -9.40
C ILE A 83 31.10 -22.59 -9.92
N SER A 84 31.03 -22.76 -11.25
CA SER A 84 30.58 -24.01 -11.85
C SER A 84 31.57 -25.16 -11.59
N ASP A 85 32.86 -24.83 -11.48
CA ASP A 85 33.92 -25.78 -11.19
C ASP A 85 33.90 -26.19 -9.70
N GLU A 86 33.70 -25.23 -8.78
CA GLU A 86 33.61 -25.49 -7.34
C GLU A 86 32.41 -26.35 -6.96
N ILE A 87 31.25 -26.11 -7.59
CA ILE A 87 30.02 -26.87 -7.32
C ILE A 87 29.91 -28.15 -8.16
N GLU A 88 30.88 -28.41 -9.04
CA GLU A 88 30.91 -29.53 -10.00
C GLU A 88 29.56 -29.68 -10.76
N SER A 89 28.97 -28.56 -11.15
CA SER A 89 27.66 -28.50 -11.79
C SER A 89 27.44 -27.18 -12.50
N ASN A 90 26.80 -27.22 -13.66
CA ASN A 90 26.31 -26.03 -14.35
C ASN A 90 24.81 -25.79 -14.11
N PHE A 91 24.20 -26.56 -13.20
CA PHE A 91 22.78 -26.52 -12.88
C PHE A 91 22.60 -26.57 -11.37
N ILE A 92 21.81 -25.63 -10.84
CA ILE A 92 21.43 -25.62 -9.42
C ILE A 92 19.92 -25.49 -9.27
N THR A 93 19.30 -26.28 -8.39
CA THR A 93 17.92 -26.05 -7.97
C THR A 93 17.88 -24.92 -6.95
N GLN A 94 16.75 -24.23 -6.86
CA GLN A 94 16.57 -23.09 -5.96
C GLN A 94 15.22 -23.17 -5.25
N TYR A 95 15.24 -22.83 -3.97
CA TYR A 95 14.06 -22.60 -3.16
C TYR A 95 14.23 -21.30 -2.38
N GLY A 96 13.14 -20.56 -2.17
CA GLY A 96 13.21 -19.39 -1.34
C GLY A 96 11.93 -18.62 -1.23
N TRP A 97 12.07 -17.33 -0.95
CA TRP A 97 10.97 -16.45 -0.63
C TRP A 97 11.17 -15.08 -1.26
N GLN A 98 10.09 -14.51 -1.76
CA GLN A 98 10.06 -13.14 -2.28
C GLN A 98 9.10 -12.30 -1.45
N TRP A 99 9.55 -11.09 -1.12
CA TRP A 99 8.72 -9.99 -0.62
C TRP A 99 8.68 -8.89 -1.67
N GLU A 100 7.50 -8.40 -1.97
CA GLU A 100 7.25 -7.30 -2.90
C GLU A 100 6.52 -6.18 -2.18
N THR A 101 6.98 -4.96 -2.37
CA THR A 101 6.35 -3.74 -1.88
C THR A 101 6.07 -2.81 -3.06
N ARG A 102 4.81 -2.41 -3.22
CA ARG A 102 4.44 -1.36 -4.18
C ARG A 102 4.70 0.01 -3.57
N PHE A 103 5.55 0.80 -4.20
CA PHE A 103 5.90 2.14 -3.70
C PHE A 103 5.40 3.28 -4.58
N ALA A 104 5.04 2.99 -5.83
CA ALA A 104 4.45 3.96 -6.75
C ALA A 104 3.31 3.29 -7.51
N ASP A 105 2.14 3.92 -7.51
CA ASP A 105 0.98 3.47 -8.27
C ASP A 105 0.71 4.48 -9.39
N GLY A 106 0.94 4.05 -10.63
CA GLY A 106 0.70 4.84 -11.83
C GLY A 106 -0.38 4.20 -12.69
N GLU A 107 -1.06 4.99 -13.52
CA GLU A 107 -2.22 4.53 -14.29
C GLU A 107 -1.92 3.30 -15.17
N GLN A 108 -0.73 3.25 -15.78
CA GLN A 108 -0.34 2.16 -16.68
C GLN A 108 0.79 1.28 -16.12
N VAL A 109 1.53 1.79 -15.15
CA VAL A 109 2.75 1.16 -14.63
C VAL A 109 2.82 1.40 -13.12
N VAL A 110 3.14 0.33 -12.40
CA VAL A 110 3.33 0.32 -10.94
C VAL A 110 4.81 0.11 -10.64
N GLY A 111 5.37 0.91 -9.73
CA GLY A 111 6.73 0.74 -9.22
C GLY A 111 6.79 -0.27 -8.07
N LEU A 112 7.74 -1.21 -8.16
CA LEU A 112 7.94 -2.30 -7.21
C LEU A 112 9.35 -2.27 -6.61
N ILE A 113 9.46 -2.59 -5.33
CA ILE A 113 10.70 -3.01 -4.69
C ILE A 113 10.52 -4.46 -4.25
N GLU A 114 11.48 -5.31 -4.61
CA GLU A 114 11.44 -6.73 -4.29
C GLU A 114 12.69 -7.17 -3.53
N TRP A 115 12.49 -7.99 -2.52
CA TRP A 115 13.54 -8.72 -1.82
C TRP A 115 13.35 -10.20 -2.10
N ILE A 116 14.39 -10.85 -2.60
CA ILE A 116 14.37 -12.28 -2.93
C ILE A 116 15.48 -12.97 -2.16
N LEU A 117 15.11 -13.87 -1.26
CA LEU A 117 16.03 -14.77 -0.56
C LEU A 117 15.93 -16.16 -1.15
N LEU A 118 17.06 -16.75 -1.52
CA LEU A 118 17.15 -18.07 -2.13
C LEU A 118 18.22 -18.92 -1.43
N ALA A 119 17.95 -20.21 -1.38
CA ALA A 119 18.88 -21.28 -1.09
C ALA A 119 18.93 -22.21 -2.31
N GLY A 120 20.12 -22.45 -2.86
CA GLY A 120 20.30 -23.36 -3.99
C GLY A 120 21.35 -24.45 -3.77
N GLY A 121 21.49 -25.35 -4.74
CA GLY A 121 22.50 -26.42 -4.72
C GLY A 121 22.09 -27.69 -3.97
N MET A 122 20.82 -27.80 -3.56
CA MET A 122 20.32 -28.91 -2.75
C MET A 122 20.41 -30.26 -3.45
N GLU A 123 20.31 -30.27 -4.79
CA GLU A 123 20.50 -31.46 -5.63
C GLU A 123 21.93 -32.04 -5.58
N LYS A 124 22.89 -31.26 -5.07
CA LYS A 124 24.28 -31.67 -4.81
C LYS A 124 24.60 -31.78 -3.32
N GLY A 125 23.60 -31.62 -2.45
CA GLY A 125 23.82 -31.55 -1.00
C GLY A 125 24.52 -30.27 -0.55
N LEU A 126 24.52 -29.22 -1.38
CA LEU A 126 25.09 -27.91 -1.07
C LEU A 126 24.02 -26.93 -0.59
N PHE A 127 24.45 -25.93 0.17
CA PHE A 127 23.63 -24.79 0.56
C PHE A 127 24.27 -23.51 0.03
N LEU A 128 23.77 -23.02 -1.10
CA LEU A 128 24.24 -21.83 -1.79
C LEU A 128 23.27 -20.67 -1.55
N PRO A 129 23.51 -19.81 -0.54
CA PRO A 129 22.62 -18.69 -0.24
C PRO A 129 22.74 -17.58 -1.29
N SER A 130 21.63 -16.90 -1.55
CA SER A 130 21.56 -15.72 -2.40
C SER A 130 20.49 -14.75 -1.92
N ILE A 131 20.82 -13.46 -1.89
CA ILE A 131 19.90 -12.36 -1.61
C ILE A 131 19.93 -11.37 -2.78
N SER A 132 18.76 -10.96 -3.25
CA SER A 132 18.63 -9.92 -4.27
C SER A 132 17.71 -8.81 -3.76
N SER A 133 18.09 -7.56 -4.01
CA SER A 133 17.23 -6.40 -3.84
C SER A 133 16.98 -5.82 -5.22
N LEU A 134 15.72 -5.79 -5.65
CA LEU A 134 15.34 -5.37 -6.99
C LEU A 134 14.45 -4.14 -6.93
N MET A 135 14.68 -3.21 -7.83
CA MET A 135 13.76 -2.13 -8.15
C MET A 135 13.21 -2.40 -9.55
N GLY A 136 11.90 -2.38 -9.68
CA GLY A 136 11.24 -2.76 -10.91
C GLY A 136 9.94 -2.03 -11.18
N ILE A 137 9.36 -2.37 -12.32
CA ILE A 137 8.09 -1.87 -12.80
C ILE A 137 7.20 -3.03 -13.24
N ARG A 138 5.89 -2.87 -13.04
CA ARG A 138 4.87 -3.79 -13.53
C ARG A 138 3.83 -3.05 -14.37
N SER A 139 3.59 -3.54 -15.57
CA SER A 139 2.53 -3.04 -16.45
C SER A 139 1.14 -3.53 -16.02
N ILE A 140 0.08 -2.85 -16.47
CA ILE A 140 -1.32 -3.31 -16.35
C ILE A 140 -1.56 -4.73 -16.88
N HIS A 141 -0.76 -5.18 -17.85
CA HIS A 141 -0.82 -6.54 -18.40
C HIS A 141 -0.09 -7.57 -17.52
N ASN A 142 0.42 -7.16 -16.35
CA ASN A 142 1.21 -7.96 -15.41
C ASN A 142 2.58 -8.43 -15.92
N TYR A 143 3.14 -7.77 -16.95
CA TYR A 143 4.56 -7.91 -17.29
C TYR A 143 5.42 -7.13 -16.29
N GLU A 144 6.55 -7.70 -15.92
CA GLU A 144 7.46 -7.17 -14.91
C GLU A 144 8.87 -7.04 -15.49
N PHE A 145 9.55 -5.97 -15.11
CA PHE A 145 10.97 -5.76 -15.37
C PHE A 145 11.60 -5.19 -14.11
N ALA A 146 12.71 -5.75 -13.65
CA ALA A 146 13.37 -5.32 -12.44
C ALA A 146 14.89 -5.47 -12.55
N VAL A 147 15.62 -4.60 -11.85
CA VAL A 147 17.07 -4.61 -11.80
C VAL A 147 17.56 -4.32 -10.39
N GLY A 148 18.75 -4.80 -10.04
CA GLY A 148 19.34 -4.43 -8.75
C GLY A 148 20.52 -5.30 -8.35
N PRO A 149 21.04 -5.10 -7.13
CA PRO A 149 22.13 -5.93 -6.62
C PRO A 149 21.68 -7.36 -6.27
N ASN A 150 22.58 -8.31 -6.50
CA ASN A 150 22.53 -9.69 -6.05
C ASN A 150 23.80 -9.99 -5.24
N LEU A 151 23.65 -10.54 -4.04
CA LEU A 151 24.74 -11.09 -3.24
C LEU A 151 24.54 -12.61 -3.16
N SER A 152 25.58 -13.36 -3.48
CA SER A 152 25.56 -14.83 -3.47
C SER A 152 26.94 -15.37 -3.13
N VAL A 153 27.09 -16.70 -3.13
CA VAL A 153 28.40 -17.36 -3.04
C VAL A 153 29.40 -16.88 -4.10
N ALA A 154 28.93 -16.45 -5.28
CA ALA A 154 29.75 -15.85 -6.34
C ALA A 154 30.08 -14.35 -6.11
N GLY A 155 29.91 -13.87 -4.88
CA GLY A 155 30.05 -12.47 -4.49
C GLY A 155 28.87 -11.58 -4.91
N VAL A 156 29.14 -10.28 -5.01
CA VAL A 156 28.15 -9.22 -5.33
C VAL A 156 28.10 -8.95 -6.83
N GLY A 157 26.94 -9.05 -7.46
CA GLY A 157 26.73 -8.75 -8.88
C GLY A 157 25.47 -7.92 -9.11
N PHE A 158 25.22 -7.55 -10.37
CA PHE A 158 23.99 -6.90 -10.79
C PHE A 158 23.08 -7.90 -11.49
N VAL A 159 21.81 -7.93 -11.13
CA VAL A 159 20.82 -8.81 -11.72
C VAL A 159 19.82 -8.01 -12.54
N VAL A 160 19.45 -8.56 -13.69
CA VAL A 160 18.36 -8.09 -14.52
C VAL A 160 17.31 -9.19 -14.56
N ALA A 161 16.06 -8.85 -14.25
CA ALA A 161 14.95 -9.77 -14.21
C ALA A 161 13.79 -9.28 -15.08
N VAL A 162 13.16 -10.22 -15.78
CA VAL A 162 11.90 -10.03 -16.47
C VAL A 162 10.92 -11.07 -15.99
N GLY A 163 9.64 -10.73 -16.00
CA GLY A 163 8.64 -11.61 -15.44
C GLY A 163 7.25 -11.35 -15.96
N PHE A 164 6.35 -12.24 -15.59
CA PHE A 164 4.92 -12.01 -15.69
C PHE A 164 4.19 -12.69 -14.54
N ASN A 165 3.05 -12.13 -14.15
CA ASN A 165 2.21 -12.69 -13.09
C ASN A 165 0.87 -13.16 -13.66
N LYS A 166 0.55 -14.44 -13.45
CA LYS A 166 -0.76 -15.01 -13.78
C LYS A 166 -1.63 -15.08 -12.54
N LYS A 167 -2.84 -14.51 -12.60
CA LYS A 167 -3.82 -14.59 -11.51
C LYS A 167 -4.89 -15.64 -11.81
N ILE A 168 -5.20 -16.49 -10.82
CA ILE A 168 -6.29 -17.47 -10.85
C ILE A 168 -7.11 -17.29 -9.57
N GLY A 169 -8.24 -16.58 -9.67
CA GLY A 169 -8.99 -16.15 -8.48
C GLY A 169 -8.11 -15.30 -7.56
N ASN A 170 -7.94 -15.73 -6.31
CA ASN A 170 -7.11 -15.04 -5.32
C ASN A 170 -5.64 -15.50 -5.33
N LEU A 171 -5.28 -16.47 -6.17
CA LEU A 171 -3.92 -16.98 -6.31
C LEU A 171 -3.16 -16.18 -7.37
N ASN A 172 -2.04 -15.58 -6.98
CA ASN A 172 -1.08 -14.98 -7.90
C ASN A 172 0.06 -15.98 -8.13
N MET A 173 0.44 -16.19 -9.39
CA MET A 173 1.53 -17.09 -9.80
C MET A 173 2.53 -16.30 -10.66
N PRO A 174 3.59 -15.75 -10.04
CA PRO A 174 4.66 -15.08 -10.76
C PRO A 174 5.63 -16.09 -11.41
N PHE A 175 6.08 -15.73 -12.61
CA PHE A 175 7.10 -16.40 -13.38
C PHE A 175 8.19 -15.38 -13.70
N HIS A 176 9.43 -15.66 -13.30
CA HIS A 176 10.57 -14.76 -13.46
C HIS A 176 11.72 -15.45 -14.19
N PHE A 177 12.37 -14.69 -15.07
CA PHE A 177 13.63 -15.02 -15.70
C PHE A 177 14.65 -13.98 -15.26
N ALA A 178 15.77 -14.40 -14.71
CA ALA A 178 16.80 -13.51 -14.23
C ALA A 178 18.16 -13.84 -14.86
N PHE A 179 18.95 -12.80 -15.09
CA PHE A 179 20.30 -12.90 -15.61
C PHE A 179 21.25 -12.14 -14.68
N VAL A 180 22.33 -12.80 -14.28
CA VAL A 180 23.47 -12.19 -13.59
C VAL A 180 24.72 -12.41 -14.43
N PRO A 181 25.34 -11.35 -14.96
CA PRO A 181 26.60 -11.47 -15.70
C PRO A 181 27.69 -12.10 -14.84
N GLY A 182 28.52 -12.92 -15.46
CA GLY A 182 29.78 -13.37 -14.87
C GLY A 182 30.76 -12.22 -14.75
N LYS A 183 31.74 -12.37 -13.87
CA LYS A 183 32.82 -11.41 -13.68
C LYS A 183 34.11 -11.99 -14.17
N ASP A 184 34.94 -11.13 -14.75
CA ASP A 184 36.29 -11.48 -15.20
C ASP A 184 37.30 -11.59 -14.05
N SER A 185 36.96 -11.05 -12.88
CA SER A 185 37.77 -11.14 -11.66
C SER A 185 36.90 -11.29 -10.41
N ASP A 186 36.80 -12.52 -9.92
CA ASP A 186 36.49 -12.87 -8.54
C ASP A 186 37.48 -12.21 -7.54
N MET A 187 37.22 -12.27 -6.22
CA MET A 187 38.20 -11.94 -5.17
C MET A 187 39.53 -12.72 -5.30
N LEU A 188 39.51 -13.87 -5.98
CA LEU A 188 40.62 -14.77 -6.30
C LEU A 188 41.11 -14.66 -7.75
N GLY A 189 40.51 -13.77 -8.56
CA GLY A 189 40.95 -13.48 -9.94
C GLY A 189 40.46 -14.45 -11.01
N GLY A 190 39.51 -15.34 -10.69
CA GLY A 190 38.86 -16.25 -11.64
C GLY A 190 37.60 -15.70 -12.31
N LEU A 191 37.20 -16.33 -13.41
CA LEU A 191 35.95 -16.06 -14.12
C LEU A 191 34.78 -16.72 -13.37
N THR A 192 33.82 -15.97 -12.83
CA THR A 192 32.75 -16.58 -12.01
C THR A 192 31.68 -17.34 -12.80
N GLY A 193 31.59 -17.11 -14.12
CA GLY A 193 30.48 -17.58 -14.95
C GLY A 193 29.20 -16.75 -14.80
N SER A 194 28.43 -16.63 -15.88
CA SER A 194 27.13 -15.98 -15.89
C SER A 194 26.02 -16.92 -15.43
N ARG A 195 24.96 -16.37 -14.86
CA ARG A 195 23.86 -17.14 -14.24
C ARG A 195 22.52 -16.77 -14.86
N PHE A 196 21.81 -17.77 -15.35
CA PHE A 196 20.47 -17.67 -15.90
C PHE A 196 19.49 -18.41 -14.99
N SER A 197 18.58 -17.69 -14.36
CA SER A 197 17.62 -18.28 -13.41
C SER A 197 16.22 -18.26 -13.97
N VAL A 198 15.48 -19.35 -13.75
CA VAL A 198 14.04 -19.42 -13.96
C VAL A 198 13.40 -19.69 -12.61
N MET A 199 12.46 -18.84 -12.21
CA MET A 199 11.74 -18.98 -10.96
C MET A 199 10.24 -18.94 -11.19
N LEU A 200 9.53 -19.77 -10.45
CA LEU A 200 8.08 -19.74 -10.32
C LEU A 200 7.72 -19.68 -8.83
N GLY A 201 6.50 -19.24 -8.54
CA GLY A 201 6.01 -19.29 -7.18
C GLY A 201 4.54 -19.00 -7.11
N PHE A 202 4.09 -18.75 -5.89
CA PHE A 202 2.73 -18.31 -5.66
C PHE A 202 2.64 -17.35 -4.48
N ASN A 203 1.58 -16.56 -4.42
CA ASN A 203 1.14 -15.82 -3.25
C ASN A 203 -0.37 -15.60 -3.32
N PHE A 204 -1.00 -15.37 -2.18
CA PHE A 204 -2.44 -15.08 -2.13
C PHE A 204 -2.64 -13.57 -2.00
N ALA A 205 -3.50 -13.01 -2.85
CA ALA A 205 -4.01 -11.67 -2.64
C ALA A 205 -4.86 -11.66 -1.36
N LYS A 206 -4.47 -10.81 -0.39
CA LYS A 206 -5.28 -10.54 0.81
C LYS A 206 -6.51 -9.69 0.48
#